data_AF-A0A0F9UE69-F1
#
_entry.id   AF-A0A0F9UE69-F1
#
_cell.length_a   1.000
_cell.length_b   1.000
_cell.length_c   1.000
_cell.angle_alpha   90.00
_cell.angle_beta   90.00
_cell.angle_gamma   90.00
#
_symmetry.space_group_name_H-M   'P 1'
#
loop_
_entity.id
_entity.type
_entity.pdbx_description
1 polymer ?
#
loop_
_entity_poly.entity_id
_entity_poly.type
_entity_poly.pdbx_seq_one_letter_code
_entity_poly.pdbx_strand_id
1 'polypeptide(L)'
;MPTGYTDAIKKGITFKEYALGCARAFGALITMRDEPQSEPIPDEFQPSVYHAEALVEAKAELERLNSMSLGEALDHAENEYEAKKRDIDSAVEANSKLMDQYNAMLEQVQAWQSPTPEHNKLKEFMVEQIKSSIEFDGMGDYYAEHSAVRLIAADWLEQKRADAQKDIEYHTKHYDEEVERTNRRNKWVRDLRDSLEEV
;
A
#
# COMPACT_ATOMS: atom_id res chain seq x y z
N MET A 1 -21.23 26.52 22.05
CA MET A 1 -21.48 25.07 22.19
C MET A 1 -20.22 24.41 22.74
N PRO A 2 -20.29 23.48 23.70
CA PRO A 2 -19.11 22.73 24.13
C PRO A 2 -18.56 21.90 22.95
N THR A 3 -17.24 21.79 22.88
CA THR A 3 -16.54 20.88 21.97
C THR A 3 -16.54 19.46 22.54
N GLY A 4 -16.18 18.46 21.72
CA GLY A 4 -16.00 17.08 22.21
C GLY A 4 -15.02 16.97 23.40
N TYR A 5 -14.04 17.87 23.50
CA TYR A 5 -13.08 17.94 24.61
C TYR A 5 -13.63 18.62 25.87
N THR A 6 -14.60 19.54 25.73
CA THR A 6 -15.08 20.38 26.86
C THR A 6 -16.45 19.99 27.38
N ASP A 7 -17.22 19.14 26.66
CA ASP A 7 -18.54 18.70 27.10
C ASP A 7 -18.51 17.95 28.43
N ALA A 8 -17.47 17.13 28.63
CA ALA A 8 -17.27 16.35 29.86
C ALA A 8 -17.00 17.22 31.10
N ILE A 9 -16.53 18.47 30.94
CA ILE A 9 -16.32 19.40 32.08
C ILE A 9 -17.63 19.64 32.83
N LYS A 10 -18.77 19.69 32.12
CA LYS A 10 -20.09 19.86 32.74
C LYS A 10 -20.50 18.68 33.63
N LYS A 11 -19.89 17.51 33.41
CA LYS A 11 -20.11 16.28 34.17
C LYS A 11 -19.18 16.17 35.38
N GLY A 12 -18.34 17.19 35.64
CA GLY A 12 -17.50 17.26 36.83
C GLY A 12 -16.21 16.42 36.75
N ILE A 13 -15.64 16.23 35.55
CA ILE A 13 -14.35 15.53 35.40
C ILE A 13 -13.21 16.28 36.09
N THR A 14 -12.18 15.52 36.48
CA THR A 14 -10.92 16.02 37.05
C THR A 14 -10.05 16.71 35.98
N PHE A 15 -9.06 17.49 36.44
CA PHE A 15 -8.07 18.10 35.54
C PHE A 15 -7.26 17.05 34.78
N LYS A 16 -6.86 15.96 35.45
CA LYS A 16 -6.15 14.83 34.83
C LYS A 16 -6.96 14.22 33.68
N GLU A 17 -8.25 13.96 33.89
CA GLU A 17 -9.15 13.44 32.85
C GLU A 17 -9.28 14.42 31.67
N TYR A 18 -9.41 15.72 31.95
CA TYR A 18 -9.51 16.74 30.90
C TYR A 18 -8.22 16.86 30.07
N ALA A 19 -7.05 16.87 30.73
CA ALA A 19 -5.75 16.97 30.08
C ALA A 19 -5.47 15.74 29.20
N LEU A 20 -5.75 14.53 29.69
CA LEU A 20 -5.60 13.28 28.93
C LEU A 20 -6.58 13.21 27.75
N GLY A 21 -7.81 13.72 27.89
CA GLY A 21 -8.76 13.82 26.78
C GLY A 21 -8.26 14.75 25.67
N CYS A 22 -7.69 15.89 26.04
CA CYS A 22 -7.06 16.82 25.08
C CYS A 22 -5.80 16.24 24.43
N ALA A 23 -5.01 15.46 25.18
CA ALA A 23 -3.75 14.87 24.72
C ALA A 23 -3.93 13.97 23.48
N ARG A 24 -5.11 13.39 23.26
CA ARG A 24 -5.45 12.62 22.05
C ARG A 24 -5.37 13.39 20.74
N ALA A 25 -5.43 14.72 20.79
CA ALA A 25 -5.24 15.56 19.61
C ALA A 25 -3.77 15.82 19.28
N PHE A 26 -2.82 15.27 20.06
CA PHE A 26 -1.41 15.63 19.99
C PHE A 26 -0.47 14.44 20.19
N GLY A 27 0.78 14.63 19.74
CA GLY A 27 1.92 13.79 20.11
C GLY A 27 1.67 12.29 19.96
N ALA A 28 1.96 11.54 21.03
CA ALA A 28 1.92 10.08 21.04
C ALA A 28 0.51 9.47 20.94
N LEU A 29 -0.54 10.27 21.18
CA LEU A 29 -1.93 9.81 21.22
C LEU A 29 -2.75 10.26 20.00
N ILE A 30 -2.12 10.89 19.00
CA ILE A 30 -2.82 11.38 17.81
C ILE A 30 -3.57 10.27 17.05
N THR A 31 -3.09 9.03 17.13
CA THR A 31 -3.76 7.86 16.52
C THR A 31 -5.10 7.55 17.20
N MET A 32 -5.30 8.00 18.44
CA MET A 32 -6.53 7.83 19.22
C MET A 32 -7.48 9.04 19.09
N ARG A 33 -7.19 10.01 18.22
CA ARG A 33 -7.98 11.24 18.07
C ARG A 33 -9.44 10.95 17.68
N ASP A 34 -9.62 10.00 16.78
CA ASP A 34 -10.92 9.67 16.20
C ASP A 34 -11.61 8.52 16.97
N GLU A 35 -10.96 7.98 18.01
CA GLU A 35 -11.53 6.99 18.93
C GLU A 35 -12.45 7.65 19.98
N PRO A 36 -13.41 6.91 20.54
CA PRO A 36 -14.26 7.43 21.61
C PRO A 36 -13.42 7.94 22.79
N GLN A 37 -13.81 9.09 23.36
CA GLN A 37 -13.13 9.67 24.54
C GLN A 37 -13.13 8.77 25.78
N SER A 38 -14.01 7.75 25.81
CA SER A 38 -14.04 6.73 26.85
C SER A 38 -13.01 5.61 26.67
N GLU A 39 -12.36 5.50 25.50
CA GLU A 39 -11.37 4.45 25.23
C GLU A 39 -10.17 4.61 26.16
N PRO A 40 -9.75 3.61 26.94
CA PRO A 40 -8.58 3.78 27.81
C PRO A 40 -7.32 4.09 27.00
N ILE A 41 -6.61 5.15 27.39
CA ILE A 41 -5.25 5.39 26.89
C ILE A 41 -4.35 4.28 27.47
N PRO A 42 -3.67 3.47 26.64
CA PRO A 42 -2.78 2.44 27.13
C PRO A 42 -1.67 2.99 28.03
N ASP A 43 -1.25 2.21 29.01
CA ASP A 43 -0.08 2.52 29.84
C ASP A 43 1.22 2.34 29.05
N GLU A 44 1.20 1.41 28.09
CA GLU A 44 2.31 1.11 27.20
C GLU A 44 1.80 0.69 25.82
N PHE A 45 2.33 1.33 24.78
CA PHE A 45 2.22 0.90 23.40
C PHE A 45 3.23 -0.20 23.10
N GLN A 46 2.85 -1.12 22.23
CA GLN A 46 3.73 -2.16 21.70
C GLN A 46 4.14 -1.81 20.25
N PRO A 47 5.36 -2.14 19.83
CA PRO A 47 5.77 -2.03 18.43
C PRO A 47 4.86 -2.89 17.55
N SER A 48 4.58 -2.44 16.33
CA SER A 48 3.92 -3.30 15.34
C SER A 48 4.76 -4.55 15.06
N VAL A 49 4.10 -5.71 15.06
CA VAL A 49 4.75 -7.01 14.78
C VAL A 49 5.08 -7.21 13.31
N TYR A 50 4.50 -6.42 12.40
CA TYR A 50 4.61 -6.60 10.95
C TYR A 50 6.07 -6.75 10.46
N HIS A 51 6.95 -5.82 10.83
CA HIS A 51 8.35 -5.89 10.40
C HIS A 51 9.14 -6.99 11.12
N ALA A 52 8.75 -7.36 12.34
CA ALA A 52 9.37 -8.48 13.05
C ALA A 52 9.02 -9.82 12.37
N GLU A 53 7.75 -10.01 12.03
CA GLU A 53 7.26 -11.20 11.34
C GLU A 53 7.85 -11.32 9.93
N ALA A 54 7.80 -10.23 9.15
CA ALA A 54 8.38 -10.20 7.81
C ALA A 54 9.91 -10.44 7.82
N LEU A 55 10.62 -9.99 8.86
CA LEU A 55 12.05 -10.29 9.04
C LEU A 55 12.31 -11.78 9.29
N VAL A 56 11.44 -12.46 10.06
CA VAL A 56 11.54 -13.91 10.27
C VAL A 56 11.31 -14.65 8.96
N GLU A 57 10.30 -14.26 8.19
CA GLU A 57 9.99 -14.85 6.88
C GLU A 57 11.15 -14.65 5.89
N ALA A 58 11.69 -13.44 5.78
CA ALA A 58 12.81 -13.15 4.88
C ALA A 58 14.08 -13.94 5.23
N LYS A 59 14.36 -14.14 6.53
CA LYS A 59 15.47 -14.99 6.99
C LYS A 59 15.26 -16.46 6.66
N ALA A 60 14.06 -16.98 6.89
CA ALA A 60 13.72 -18.35 6.55
C ALA A 60 13.81 -18.58 5.02
N GLU A 61 13.37 -17.61 4.22
CA GLU A 61 13.49 -17.66 2.78
C GLU A 61 14.94 -17.65 2.32
N LEU A 62 15.79 -16.79 2.89
CA LEU A 62 17.22 -16.79 2.58
C LEU A 62 17.88 -18.14 2.93
N GLU A 63 17.54 -18.75 4.06
CA GLU A 63 18.02 -20.07 4.45
C GLU A 63 17.58 -21.16 3.46
N ARG A 64 16.30 -21.12 3.04
CA ARG A 64 15.74 -22.01 2.02
C ARG A 64 16.49 -21.87 0.70
N LEU A 65 16.69 -20.64 0.22
CA LEU A 65 17.43 -20.34 -1.02
C LEU A 65 18.91 -20.75 -0.92
N ASN A 66 19.53 -20.63 0.25
CA ASN A 66 20.91 -21.09 0.47
C ASN A 66 21.04 -22.61 0.41
N SER A 67 20.00 -23.34 0.81
CA SER A 67 19.95 -24.80 0.81
C SER A 67 19.43 -25.40 -0.51
N MET A 68 18.89 -24.57 -1.40
CA MET A 68 18.31 -25.00 -2.67
C MET A 68 19.35 -25.49 -3.66
N SER A 69 19.08 -26.61 -4.32
CA SER A 69 19.90 -27.13 -5.41
C SER A 69 19.68 -26.37 -6.72
N LEU A 70 20.64 -26.46 -7.65
CA LEU A 70 20.48 -25.85 -8.99
C LEU A 70 19.33 -26.47 -9.80
N GLY A 71 18.97 -27.74 -9.53
CA GLY A 71 17.83 -28.39 -10.19
C GLY A 71 16.51 -27.78 -9.73
N GLU A 72 16.31 -27.65 -8.42
CA GLU A 72 15.13 -26.97 -7.87
C GLU A 72 15.06 -25.50 -8.29
N ALA A 73 16.20 -24.80 -8.29
CA ALA A 73 16.27 -23.42 -8.75
C ALA A 73 15.89 -23.30 -10.23
N LEU A 74 16.28 -24.27 -11.08
CA LEU A 74 15.87 -24.30 -12.49
C LEU A 74 14.35 -24.48 -12.62
N ASP A 75 13.77 -25.41 -11.87
CA ASP A 75 12.32 -25.65 -11.88
C ASP A 75 11.54 -24.40 -11.44
N HIS A 76 11.99 -23.73 -10.38
CA HIS A 76 11.40 -22.47 -9.94
C HIS A 76 11.55 -21.35 -10.99
N ALA A 77 12.75 -21.17 -11.55
CA ALA A 77 13.01 -20.16 -12.58
C ALA A 77 12.14 -20.37 -13.83
N GLU A 78 11.96 -21.63 -14.26
CA GLU A 78 11.11 -21.95 -15.40
C GLU A 78 9.63 -21.69 -15.12
N ASN A 79 9.17 -22.07 -13.92
CA ASN A 79 7.78 -21.82 -13.52
C ASN A 79 7.47 -20.32 -13.44
N GLU A 80 8.37 -19.52 -12.89
CA GLU A 80 8.22 -18.05 -12.85
C GLU A 80 8.24 -17.44 -14.25
N TYR A 81 9.14 -17.91 -15.13
CA TYR A 81 9.21 -17.48 -16.52
C TYR A 81 7.90 -17.78 -17.27
N GLU A 82 7.41 -19.02 -17.21
CA GLU A 82 6.18 -19.42 -17.90
C GLU A 82 4.92 -18.77 -17.30
N ALA A 83 4.89 -18.51 -15.99
CA ALA A 83 3.82 -17.72 -15.38
C ALA A 83 3.84 -16.28 -15.89
N LYS A 84 5.01 -15.61 -15.85
CA LYS A 84 5.15 -14.22 -16.28
C LYS A 84 4.83 -14.06 -17.76
N LYS A 85 5.27 -15.01 -18.58
CA LYS A 85 4.96 -15.03 -20.01
C LYS A 85 3.46 -15.15 -20.26
N ARG A 86 2.77 -16.06 -19.57
CA ARG A 86 1.30 -16.20 -19.66
C ARG A 86 0.57 -14.93 -19.23
N ASP A 87 1.03 -14.27 -18.18
CA ASP A 87 0.43 -13.01 -17.71
C ASP A 87 0.61 -11.89 -18.74
N ILE A 88 1.78 -11.79 -19.36
CA ILE A 88 2.06 -10.81 -20.42
C ILE A 88 1.20 -11.11 -21.65
N ASP A 89 1.16 -12.36 -22.12
CA ASP A 89 0.36 -12.77 -23.28
C ASP A 89 -1.13 -12.44 -23.04
N SER A 90 -1.63 -12.72 -21.84
CA SER A 90 -3.01 -12.41 -21.43
C SER A 90 -3.26 -10.90 -21.38
N ALA A 91 -2.30 -10.12 -20.87
CA ALA A 91 -2.41 -8.66 -20.80
C ALA A 91 -2.42 -8.03 -22.20
N VAL A 92 -1.56 -8.49 -23.11
CA VAL A 92 -1.53 -8.06 -24.51
C VAL A 92 -2.85 -8.39 -25.21
N GLU A 93 -3.36 -9.61 -25.04
CA GLU A 93 -4.64 -10.02 -25.63
C GLU A 93 -5.81 -9.19 -25.08
N ALA A 94 -5.86 -9.00 -23.75
CA ALA A 94 -6.89 -8.18 -23.11
C ALA A 94 -6.83 -6.72 -23.59
N ASN A 95 -5.61 -6.17 -23.73
CA ASN A 95 -5.42 -4.83 -24.25
C ASN A 95 -5.90 -4.68 -25.69
N SER A 96 -5.55 -5.64 -26.56
CA SER A 96 -6.01 -5.66 -27.96
C SER A 96 -7.55 -5.66 -28.02
N LYS A 97 -8.21 -6.51 -27.22
CA LYS A 97 -9.68 -6.57 -27.18
C LYS A 97 -10.29 -5.26 -26.69
N LEU A 98 -9.69 -4.61 -25.69
CA LEU A 98 -10.14 -3.31 -25.20
C LEU A 98 -9.99 -2.22 -26.27
N MET A 99 -8.86 -2.21 -26.98
CA MET A 99 -8.64 -1.25 -28.08
C MET A 99 -9.64 -1.45 -29.21
N ASP A 100 -9.98 -2.70 -29.57
CA ASP A 100 -11.03 -2.99 -30.55
C ASP A 100 -12.39 -2.44 -30.10
N GLN A 101 -12.75 -2.60 -28.82
CA GLN A 101 -13.98 -2.07 -28.25
C GLN A 101 -14.04 -0.53 -28.27
N TYR A 102 -12.95 0.13 -27.87
CA TYR A 102 -12.85 1.59 -27.94
C TYR A 102 -12.96 2.10 -29.37
N ASN A 103 -12.24 1.49 -30.31
CA ASN A 103 -12.29 1.88 -31.72
C ASN A 103 -13.68 1.65 -32.33
N ALA A 104 -14.34 0.54 -32.02
CA ALA A 104 -15.71 0.27 -32.49
C ALA A 104 -16.73 1.27 -31.92
N MET A 105 -16.59 1.68 -30.65
CA MET A 105 -17.45 2.71 -30.06
C MET A 105 -17.15 4.10 -30.66
N LEU A 106 -15.88 4.42 -30.87
CA LEU A 106 -15.45 5.66 -31.49
C LEU A 106 -16.04 5.81 -32.89
N GLU A 107 -16.03 4.74 -33.69
CA GLU A 107 -16.65 4.71 -35.01
C GLU A 107 -18.15 4.99 -34.94
N GLN A 108 -18.86 4.36 -34.00
CA GLN A 108 -20.30 4.60 -33.79
C GLN A 108 -20.60 6.05 -33.40
N VAL A 109 -19.85 6.61 -32.45
CA VAL A 109 -20.01 8.01 -32.04
C VAL A 109 -19.73 8.95 -33.20
N GLN A 110 -18.70 8.67 -34.02
CA GLN A 110 -18.37 9.46 -35.20
C GLN A 110 -19.46 9.39 -36.27
N ALA A 111 -20.06 8.22 -36.50
CA ALA A 111 -21.16 8.03 -37.45
C ALA A 111 -22.49 8.63 -36.96
N TRP A 112 -22.69 8.70 -35.64
CA TRP A 112 -23.92 9.21 -35.03
C TRP A 112 -24.18 10.67 -35.40
N GLN A 113 -25.37 10.97 -35.93
CA GLN A 113 -25.79 12.35 -36.19
C GLN A 113 -26.47 12.91 -34.93
N SER A 114 -25.90 13.97 -34.37
CA SER A 114 -26.48 14.67 -33.22
C SER A 114 -27.90 15.13 -33.55
N PRO A 115 -28.90 14.89 -32.68
CA PRO A 115 -30.30 15.21 -32.97
C PRO A 115 -30.57 16.72 -32.97
N THR A 116 -29.78 17.51 -32.23
CA THR A 116 -29.84 18.97 -32.22
C THR A 116 -28.43 19.57 -32.11
N PRO A 117 -28.24 20.86 -32.46
CA PRO A 117 -26.94 21.53 -32.31
C PRO A 117 -26.38 21.51 -30.88
N GLU A 118 -27.24 21.49 -29.85
CA GLU A 118 -26.83 21.42 -28.44
C GLU A 118 -26.09 20.10 -28.12
N HIS A 119 -26.45 19.01 -28.82
CA HIS A 119 -25.83 17.70 -28.64
C HIS A 119 -24.49 17.55 -29.37
N ASN A 120 -24.06 18.52 -30.18
CA ASN A 120 -22.74 18.48 -30.82
C ASN A 120 -21.61 18.45 -29.78
N LYS A 121 -21.74 19.24 -28.71
CA LYS A 121 -20.77 19.23 -27.61
C LYS A 121 -20.73 17.89 -26.88
N LEU A 122 -21.87 17.21 -26.76
CA LEU A 122 -21.93 15.86 -26.19
C LEU A 122 -21.17 14.87 -27.08
N LYS A 123 -21.37 14.94 -28.40
CA LYS A 123 -20.62 14.11 -29.37
C LYS A 123 -19.12 14.35 -29.28
N GLU A 124 -18.69 15.61 -29.29
CA GLU A 124 -17.29 16.01 -29.15
C GLU A 124 -16.68 15.47 -27.86
N PHE A 125 -17.38 15.63 -26.75
CA PHE A 125 -16.96 15.12 -25.45
C PHE A 125 -16.83 13.58 -25.45
N MET A 126 -17.79 12.85 -26.00
CA MET A 126 -17.71 11.39 -26.11
C MET A 126 -16.47 10.95 -26.91
N VAL A 127 -16.17 11.61 -28.03
CA VAL A 127 -14.98 11.34 -28.83
C VAL A 127 -13.70 11.62 -28.04
N GLU A 128 -13.65 12.74 -27.33
CA GLU A 128 -12.49 13.12 -26.50
C GLU A 128 -12.23 12.10 -25.40
N GLN A 129 -13.26 11.68 -24.66
CA GLN A 129 -13.13 10.69 -23.59
C GLN A 129 -12.59 9.35 -24.12
N ILE A 130 -13.11 8.87 -25.25
CA ILE A 130 -12.66 7.60 -25.85
C ILE A 130 -11.19 7.72 -26.30
N LYS A 131 -10.81 8.82 -26.98
CA LYS A 131 -9.43 9.02 -27.42
C LYS A 131 -8.45 9.10 -26.25
N SER A 132 -8.81 9.82 -25.19
CA SER A 132 -7.99 9.89 -23.98
C SER A 132 -7.83 8.53 -23.31
N SER A 133 -8.88 7.70 -23.33
CA SER A 133 -8.81 6.33 -22.78
C SER A 133 -7.92 5.43 -23.64
N ILE A 134 -8.00 5.53 -24.97
CA ILE A 134 -7.09 4.80 -25.88
C ILE A 134 -5.63 5.17 -25.59
N GLU A 135 -5.32 6.45 -25.41
CA GLU A 135 -3.96 6.90 -25.11
C GLU A 135 -3.44 6.37 -23.77
N PHE A 136 -4.29 6.40 -22.73
CA PHE A 136 -3.91 5.97 -21.40
C PHE A 136 -3.86 4.44 -21.25
N ASP A 137 -4.85 3.73 -21.78
CA ASP A 137 -4.99 2.29 -21.63
C ASP A 137 -4.21 1.50 -22.69
N GLY A 138 -3.80 2.11 -23.81
CA GLY A 138 -3.14 1.49 -24.96
C GLY A 138 -1.71 1.01 -24.71
N MET A 139 -1.51 0.22 -23.66
CA MET A 139 -0.22 -0.26 -23.18
C MET A 139 0.19 -1.63 -23.75
N GLY A 140 -0.50 -2.13 -24.79
CA GLY A 140 -0.22 -3.43 -25.41
C GLY A 140 1.24 -3.59 -25.85
N ASP A 141 1.79 -2.58 -26.54
CA ASP A 141 3.19 -2.58 -26.97
C ASP A 141 4.16 -2.57 -25.79
N TYR A 142 3.86 -1.80 -24.74
CA TYR A 142 4.65 -1.78 -23.51
C TYR A 142 4.75 -3.18 -22.89
N TYR A 143 3.64 -3.92 -22.79
CA TYR A 143 3.65 -5.28 -22.27
C TYR A 143 4.44 -6.25 -23.16
N ALA A 144 4.30 -6.12 -24.49
CA ALA A 144 5.03 -6.96 -25.44
C ALA A 144 6.54 -6.70 -25.44
N GLU A 145 6.96 -5.45 -25.31
CA GLU A 145 8.38 -5.04 -25.23
C GLU A 145 9.04 -5.47 -23.91
N HIS A 146 8.29 -5.50 -22.81
CA HIS A 146 8.77 -5.94 -21.49
C HIS A 146 8.59 -7.45 -21.26
N SER A 147 8.92 -8.24 -22.28
CA SER A 147 8.78 -9.70 -22.27
C SER A 147 9.51 -10.36 -21.10
N ALA A 148 9.00 -11.53 -20.68
CA ALA A 148 9.63 -12.31 -19.62
C ALA A 148 11.08 -12.67 -19.99
N VAL A 149 12.01 -12.44 -19.07
CA VAL A 149 13.41 -12.83 -19.24
C VAL A 149 13.60 -14.21 -18.61
N ARG A 150 14.10 -15.15 -19.40
CA ARG A 150 14.43 -16.48 -18.92
C ARG A 150 15.82 -16.44 -18.28
N LEU A 151 15.87 -16.73 -16.98
CA LEU A 151 17.12 -16.79 -16.23
C LEU A 151 17.65 -18.22 -16.18
N ILE A 152 18.97 -18.36 -16.13
CA ILE A 152 19.58 -19.63 -15.75
C ILE A 152 19.48 -19.80 -14.23
N ALA A 153 19.52 -21.06 -13.77
CA ALA A 153 19.32 -21.40 -12.36
C ALA A 153 20.26 -20.64 -11.39
N ALA A 154 21.52 -20.44 -11.77
CA ALA A 154 22.49 -19.73 -10.95
C ALA A 154 22.12 -18.24 -10.77
N ASP A 155 21.81 -17.55 -11.87
CA ASP A 155 21.45 -16.14 -11.86
C ASP A 155 20.13 -15.90 -11.12
N TRP A 156 19.13 -16.79 -11.32
CA TRP A 156 17.87 -16.73 -10.58
C TRP A 156 18.11 -16.87 -9.08
N LEU A 157 18.93 -17.84 -8.68
CA LEU A 157 19.21 -18.09 -7.27
C LEU A 157 19.99 -16.95 -6.63
N GLU A 158 20.96 -16.38 -7.34
CA GLU A 158 21.71 -15.19 -6.90
C GLU A 158 20.77 -13.99 -6.73
N GLN A 159 19.89 -13.73 -7.70
CA GLN A 159 18.93 -12.64 -7.63
C GLN A 159 17.98 -12.77 -6.44
N LYS A 160 17.39 -13.96 -6.23
CA LYS A 160 16.47 -14.21 -5.11
C LYS A 160 17.16 -14.07 -3.76
N ARG A 161 18.41 -14.53 -3.63
CA ARG A 161 19.19 -14.34 -2.39
C ARG A 161 19.48 -12.86 -2.14
N ALA A 162 19.82 -12.12 -3.19
CA ALA A 162 20.06 -10.68 -3.08
C ALA A 162 18.78 -9.92 -2.66
N ASP A 163 17.62 -10.30 -3.19
CA ASP A 163 16.35 -9.69 -2.83
C ASP A 163 15.94 -10.04 -1.38
N ALA A 164 16.05 -11.32 -0.98
CA ALA A 164 15.81 -11.72 0.42
C ALA A 164 16.75 -10.98 1.40
N GLN A 165 18.01 -10.73 1.01
CA GLN A 165 18.96 -9.97 1.82
C GLN A 165 18.54 -8.50 1.96
N LYS A 166 18.06 -7.86 0.87
CA LYS A 166 17.51 -6.50 0.94
C LYS A 166 16.28 -6.43 1.84
N ASP A 167 15.41 -7.44 1.79
CA ASP A 167 14.22 -7.50 2.63
C ASP A 167 14.59 -7.63 4.11
N ILE A 168 15.60 -8.45 4.43
CA ILE A 168 16.16 -8.53 5.78
C ILE A 168 16.67 -7.17 6.26
N GLU A 169 17.44 -6.46 5.43
CA GLU A 169 17.97 -5.13 5.76
C GLU A 169 16.85 -4.11 5.97
N TYR A 170 15.89 -4.09 5.06
CA TYR A 170 14.73 -3.21 5.08
C TYR A 170 13.88 -3.42 6.33
N HIS A 171 13.49 -4.66 6.61
CA HIS A 171 12.65 -4.98 7.76
C HIS A 171 13.37 -4.86 9.09
N THR A 172 14.68 -5.14 9.15
CA THR A 172 15.48 -4.87 10.36
C THR A 172 15.45 -3.37 10.68
N LYS A 173 15.78 -2.53 9.69
CA LYS A 173 15.79 -1.07 9.87
C LYS A 173 14.43 -0.54 10.33
N HIS A 174 13.36 -0.93 9.66
CA HIS A 174 12.03 -0.40 9.99
C HIS A 174 11.46 -0.97 11.29
N TYR A 175 11.85 -2.19 11.68
CA TYR A 175 11.52 -2.69 13.00
C TYR A 175 12.22 -1.88 14.11
N ASP A 176 13.52 -1.58 13.94
CA ASP A 176 14.25 -0.74 14.90
C ASP A 176 13.64 0.66 15.01
N GLU A 177 13.32 1.29 13.88
CA GLU A 177 12.61 2.59 13.85
C GLU A 177 11.25 2.54 14.56
N GLU A 178 10.52 1.43 14.43
CA GLU A 178 9.23 1.22 15.08
C GLU A 178 9.35 1.03 16.59
N VAL A 179 10.35 0.25 17.02
CA VAL A 179 10.69 0.09 18.44
C VAL A 179 11.05 1.44 19.05
N GLU A 180 11.90 2.23 18.40
CA GLU A 180 12.25 3.56 18.86
C GLU A 180 11.04 4.50 18.91
N ARG A 181 10.19 4.49 17.88
CA ARG A 181 8.96 5.30 17.83
C ARG A 181 8.04 4.95 18.98
N THR A 182 7.87 3.66 19.25
CA THR A 182 7.07 3.14 20.36
C THR A 182 7.64 3.58 21.70
N ASN A 183 8.95 3.45 21.91
CA ASN A 183 9.63 3.91 23.12
C ASN A 183 9.45 5.42 23.34
N ARG A 184 9.56 6.24 22.28
CA ARG A 184 9.29 7.68 22.36
C ARG A 184 7.84 7.98 22.74
N ARG A 185 6.87 7.24 22.20
CA ARG A 185 5.44 7.37 22.55
C ARG A 185 5.19 7.02 24.01
N ASN A 186 5.75 5.91 24.47
CA ASN A 186 5.64 5.44 25.85
C ASN A 186 6.22 6.45 26.83
N LYS A 187 7.42 6.99 26.52
CA LYS A 187 8.01 8.06 27.32
C LYS A 187 7.11 9.30 27.37
N TRP A 188 6.59 9.74 26.24
CA TRP A 188 5.71 10.92 26.19
C TRP A 188 4.45 10.75 27.05
N VAL A 189 3.81 9.58 27.01
CA VAL A 189 2.62 9.29 27.84
C VAL A 189 2.98 9.24 29.32
N ARG A 190 4.10 8.62 29.70
CA ARG A 190 4.56 8.58 31.09
C ARG A 190 4.86 9.97 31.62
N ASP A 191 5.68 10.75 30.90
CA ASP A 191 6.02 12.13 31.29
C ASP A 191 4.75 12.99 31.48
N LEU A 192 3.75 12.85 30.60
CA LEU A 192 2.46 13.54 30.76
C LEU A 192 1.72 13.08 32.02
N ARG A 193 1.61 11.76 32.25
CA ARG A 193 0.90 11.22 33.41
C ARG A 193 1.56 11.63 34.73
N ASP A 194 2.88 11.54 34.81
CA ASP A 194 3.66 11.93 35.99
C ASP A 194 3.42 13.42 36.31
N SER A 195 3.44 14.29 35.30
CA SER A 195 3.15 15.73 35.48
C SER A 195 1.74 16.04 35.98
N LEU A 196 0.80 15.10 35.83
CA LEU A 196 -0.60 15.24 36.26
C LEU A 196 -0.88 14.59 37.62
N GLU A 197 0.08 13.85 38.20
CA GLU A 197 -0.02 13.33 39.57
C GLU A 197 0.39 14.37 40.61
N GLU A 198 1.13 15.40 40.21
CA GLU A 198 1.57 16.51 41.05
C GLU A 198 0.54 17.66 41.17
N VAL A 199 -0.66 17.50 40.57
CA VAL A 199 -1.72 18.53 40.48
C VAL A 199 -3.03 18.03 41.09
#